data_AF-A0A7K3Y9M5-F1
#
_entry.id   AF-A0A7K3Y9M5-F1
#
_cell.length_a   1.000
_cell.length_b   1.000
_cell.length_c   1.000
_cell.angle_alpha   90.00
_cell.angle_beta   90.00
_cell.angle_gamma   90.00
#
_symmetry.space_group_name_H-M   'P 1'
#
loop_
_entity.id
_entity.type
_entity.pdbx_description
1 polymer ?
#
loop_
_entity_poly.entity_id
_entity_poly.type
_entity_poly.pdbx_seq_one_letter_code
_entity_poly.pdbx_strand_id
1 'polypeptide(L)'
;MIKLPGLILASALTLAFIGLAPLLQPAWLLSCLLILFSLVLFLIRDTRYVSLSIIVLAALYGLDWLSMFVFTCTLGIVVFGELAFRLTGGEPASYLYHLAAAIAASLAVMLYLGYGAPLVVVMGVVVAVLLRAILRGRDDALMIEALGVAMAMLFFEEINFQVDLSILAAAAIIAFGFGYTSYRLRVADISGLFSGAMIGIILIVFADVRWFLIMLTFFIIG
;
A
#
# COMPACT_ATOMS: atom_id res chain seq x y z
N MET A 1 20.07 9.45 2.15
CA MET A 1 19.40 10.24 3.21
C MET A 1 18.58 11.34 2.55
N ILE A 2 17.36 11.05 2.09
CA ILE A 2 16.54 11.97 1.26
C ILE A 2 16.11 13.21 2.05
N LYS A 3 16.53 14.41 1.62
CA LYS A 3 16.06 15.68 2.19
C LYS A 3 14.59 15.96 1.80
N LEU A 4 13.80 16.42 2.78
CA LEU A 4 12.38 16.80 2.70
C LEU A 4 11.92 17.48 1.39
N PRO A 5 12.67 18.44 0.78
CA PRO A 5 12.23 19.10 -0.47
C PRO A 5 12.07 18.17 -1.68
N GLY A 6 12.89 17.13 -1.83
CA GLY A 6 12.80 16.20 -2.97
C GLY A 6 11.54 15.34 -2.92
N LEU A 7 11.07 15.03 -1.72
CA LEU A 7 9.87 14.24 -1.48
C LEU A 7 8.59 15.05 -1.70
N ILE A 8 8.61 16.34 -1.35
CA ILE A 8 7.51 17.26 -1.64
C ILE A 8 7.31 17.39 -3.15
N LEU A 9 8.41 17.51 -3.91
CA LEU A 9 8.38 17.52 -5.37
C LEU A 9 7.84 16.22 -5.96
N ALA A 10 8.28 15.06 -5.45
CA ALA A 10 7.75 13.76 -5.85
C ALA A 10 6.24 13.63 -5.54
N SER A 11 5.79 14.15 -4.40
CA SER A 11 4.38 14.12 -4.00
C SER A 11 3.49 15.02 -4.85
N ALA A 12 3.96 16.21 -5.21
CA ALA A 12 3.27 17.11 -6.12
C ALA A 12 3.17 16.49 -7.52
N LEU A 13 4.24 15.82 -7.96
CA LEU A 13 4.28 15.10 -9.22
C LEU A 13 3.27 13.93 -9.22
N THR A 14 3.24 13.11 -8.17
CA THR A 14 2.25 12.02 -8.06
C THR A 14 0.82 12.54 -8.01
N LEU A 15 0.56 13.66 -7.34
CA LEU A 15 -0.76 14.30 -7.33
C LEU A 15 -1.18 14.74 -8.74
N ALA A 16 -0.26 15.35 -9.50
CA ALA A 16 -0.49 15.72 -10.89
C ALA A 16 -0.76 14.48 -11.76
N PHE A 17 -0.05 13.37 -11.54
CA PHE A 17 -0.25 12.13 -12.29
C PHE A 17 -1.55 11.41 -11.94
N ILE A 18 -1.92 11.34 -10.65
CA ILE A 18 -3.21 10.82 -10.22
C ILE A 18 -4.34 11.62 -10.90
N GLY A 19 -4.23 12.95 -10.96
CA GLY A 19 -5.21 13.82 -11.63
C GLY A 19 -5.19 13.77 -13.17
N LEU A 20 -4.06 13.42 -13.79
CA LEU A 20 -3.94 13.28 -15.24
C LEU A 20 -4.28 11.87 -15.75
N ALA A 21 -4.30 10.87 -14.86
CA ALA A 21 -4.55 9.47 -15.19
C ALA A 21 -5.83 9.26 -16.01
N PRO A 22 -7.02 9.77 -15.62
CA PRO A 22 -8.23 9.54 -16.41
C PRO A 22 -8.29 10.37 -17.70
N LEU A 23 -7.51 11.46 -17.81
CA LEU A 23 -7.52 12.33 -19.00
C LEU A 23 -6.59 11.84 -20.12
N LEU A 24 -5.58 11.02 -19.82
CA LEU A 24 -4.58 10.55 -20.78
C LEU A 24 -4.80 9.07 -21.11
N GLN A 25 -5.80 8.77 -21.94
CA GLN A 25 -5.98 7.44 -22.56
C GLN A 25 -5.36 7.46 -23.96
N PRO A 26 -4.08 7.06 -24.11
CA PRO A 26 -3.64 5.66 -23.95
C PRO A 26 -2.52 5.44 -22.90
N ALA A 27 -2.51 4.24 -22.28
CA ALA A 27 -1.60 3.83 -21.21
C ALA A 27 -0.10 4.00 -21.55
N TRP A 28 0.27 3.77 -22.81
CA TRP A 28 1.64 3.93 -23.31
C TRP A 28 2.15 5.37 -23.25
N LEU A 29 1.30 6.37 -23.54
CA LEU A 29 1.71 7.78 -23.50
C LEU A 29 1.93 8.25 -22.05
N LEU A 30 1.06 7.83 -21.14
CA LEU A 30 1.19 8.13 -19.72
C LEU A 30 2.45 7.46 -19.15
N SER A 31 2.70 6.19 -19.49
CA SER A 31 3.91 5.46 -19.09
C SER A 31 5.19 6.13 -19.61
N CYS A 32 5.27 6.48 -20.90
CA CYS A 32 6.42 7.19 -21.47
C CYS A 32 6.67 8.52 -20.77
N LEU A 33 5.62 9.30 -20.52
CA LEU A 33 5.72 10.59 -19.84
C LEU A 33 6.19 10.42 -18.39
N LEU A 34 5.68 9.40 -17.68
CA LEU A 34 6.11 9.05 -16.32
C LEU A 34 7.55 8.58 -16.25
N ILE A 35 8.00 7.74 -17.19
CA ILE A 35 9.39 7.29 -17.28
C ILE A 35 10.29 8.51 -17.50
N LEU A 36 9.91 9.43 -18.40
CA LEU A 36 10.69 10.62 -18.72
C LEU A 36 10.76 11.57 -17.50
N PHE A 37 9.65 11.86 -16.84
CA PHE A 37 9.62 12.67 -15.61
C PHE A 37 10.35 12.00 -14.44
N SER A 38 10.20 10.69 -14.29
CA SER A 38 10.92 9.95 -13.25
C SER A 38 12.41 9.92 -13.52
N LEU A 39 12.86 9.88 -14.78
CA LEU A 39 14.27 9.97 -15.16
C LEU A 39 14.84 11.37 -14.86
N VAL A 40 14.03 12.43 -14.96
CA VAL A 40 14.40 13.78 -14.48
C VAL A 40 14.57 13.78 -12.95
N LEU A 41 13.69 13.12 -12.20
CA LEU A 41 13.83 12.95 -10.75
C LEU A 41 14.99 12.03 -10.36
N PHE A 42 15.37 11.08 -11.22
CA PHE A 42 16.53 10.21 -11.02
C PHE A 42 17.85 10.99 -10.99
N LEU A 43 17.90 12.10 -11.74
CA LEU A 43 19.08 12.98 -11.80
C LEU A 43 19.30 13.74 -10.48
N ILE A 44 18.27 13.88 -9.66
CA ILE A 44 18.35 14.45 -8.30
C ILE A 44 18.81 13.35 -7.35
N ARG A 45 20.04 13.50 -6.84
CA ARG A 45 20.84 12.45 -6.15
C ARG A 45 20.19 11.84 -4.90
N ASP A 46 19.13 12.45 -4.38
CA ASP A 46 18.44 12.02 -3.16
C ASP A 46 17.16 11.19 -3.41
N THR A 47 16.61 11.11 -4.64
CA THR A 47 15.31 10.45 -4.93
C THR A 47 15.40 9.14 -5.73
N ARG A 48 16.61 8.56 -5.85
CA ARG A 48 16.87 7.42 -6.76
C ARG A 48 15.93 6.23 -6.57
N TYR A 49 15.67 5.79 -5.35
CA TYR A 49 14.83 4.61 -5.10
C TYR A 49 13.34 4.88 -5.35
N VAL A 50 12.85 6.08 -4.99
CA VAL A 50 11.47 6.51 -5.32
C VAL A 50 11.27 6.58 -6.83
N SER A 51 12.23 7.16 -7.54
CA SER A 51 12.23 7.25 -8.99
C SER A 51 12.26 5.87 -9.66
N LEU A 52 13.10 4.95 -9.17
CA LEU A 52 13.16 3.57 -9.67
C LEU A 52 11.84 2.82 -9.46
N SER A 53 11.21 2.95 -8.29
CA SER A 53 9.87 2.38 -8.06
C SER A 53 8.86 2.86 -9.09
N ILE A 54 8.84 4.17 -9.33
CA ILE A 54 7.91 4.81 -10.27
C ILE A 54 8.19 4.36 -11.70
N ILE A 55 9.46 4.23 -12.11
CA ILE A 55 9.84 3.75 -13.44
C ILE A 55 9.35 2.32 -13.64
N VAL A 56 9.57 1.44 -12.66
CA VAL A 56 9.16 0.03 -12.76
C VAL A 56 7.63 -0.08 -12.81
N LEU A 57 6.91 0.62 -11.93
CA LEU A 57 5.44 0.65 -11.97
C LEU A 57 4.91 1.21 -13.30
N ALA A 58 5.53 2.29 -13.80
CA ALA A 58 5.14 2.88 -15.08
C ALA A 58 5.39 1.92 -16.25
N ALA A 59 6.50 1.19 -16.25
CA ALA A 59 6.79 0.18 -17.26
C ALA A 59 5.76 -0.96 -17.22
N LEU A 60 5.41 -1.46 -16.02
CA LEU A 60 4.38 -2.49 -15.85
C LEU A 60 2.99 -2.00 -16.30
N TYR A 61 2.66 -0.74 -16.03
CA TYR A 61 1.44 -0.11 -16.52
C TYR A 61 1.45 0.09 -18.05
N GLY A 62 2.59 0.49 -18.62
CA GLY A 62 2.74 0.66 -20.07
C GLY A 62 2.66 -0.65 -20.86
N LEU A 63 3.05 -1.77 -20.24
CA LEU A 63 2.89 -3.12 -20.78
C LEU A 63 1.47 -3.68 -20.61
N ASP A 64 0.52 -2.88 -20.12
CA ASP A 64 -0.87 -3.27 -19.83
C ASP A 64 -1.00 -4.39 -18.78
N TRP A 65 0.06 -4.63 -17.99
CA TRP A 65 0.03 -5.64 -16.93
C TRP A 65 -0.66 -5.10 -15.66
N LEU A 66 -0.58 -3.79 -15.40
CA LEU A 66 -1.27 -3.16 -14.29
C LEU A 66 -2.53 -2.44 -14.77
N SER A 67 -3.65 -2.67 -14.09
CA SER A 67 -4.84 -1.82 -14.19
C SER A 67 -4.53 -0.40 -13.74
N MET A 68 -5.21 0.59 -14.34
CA MET A 68 -5.11 2.00 -13.94
C MET A 68 -5.44 2.19 -12.46
N PHE A 69 -6.39 1.40 -11.94
CA PHE A 69 -6.77 1.45 -10.54
C PHE A 69 -5.60 1.05 -9.62
N VAL A 70 -4.98 -0.10 -9.87
CA VAL A 70 -3.84 -0.59 -9.07
C VAL A 70 -2.64 0.33 -9.18
N PHE A 71 -2.32 0.80 -10.38
CA PHE A 71 -1.21 1.74 -10.60
C PHE A 71 -1.39 3.05 -9.81
N THR A 72 -2.58 3.64 -9.86
CA THR A 72 -2.86 4.92 -9.19
C THR A 72 -2.91 4.77 -7.67
N CYS A 73 -3.54 3.70 -7.18
CA CYS A 73 -3.62 3.38 -5.76
C CYS A 73 -2.25 3.11 -5.14
N THR A 74 -1.39 2.34 -5.82
CA THR A 74 -0.05 1.99 -5.34
C THR A 74 0.85 3.22 -5.26
N LEU A 75 0.84 4.09 -6.27
CA LEU A 75 1.56 5.37 -6.23
C LEU A 75 1.08 6.24 -5.06
N GLY A 76 -0.24 6.34 -4.87
CA GLY A 76 -0.82 7.06 -3.75
C GLY A 76 -0.35 6.52 -2.40
N ILE A 77 -0.48 5.21 -2.18
CA ILE A 77 -0.10 4.56 -0.93
C ILE A 77 1.38 4.77 -0.60
N VAL A 78 2.27 4.51 -1.56
CA VAL A 78 3.72 4.55 -1.32
C VAL A 78 4.19 5.99 -1.12
N VAL A 79 3.75 6.92 -1.96
CA VAL A 79 4.25 8.30 -1.90
C VAL A 79 3.68 9.07 -0.72
N PHE A 80 2.37 9.00 -0.48
CA PHE A 80 1.78 9.65 0.70
C PHE A 80 2.15 8.93 2.00
N GLY A 81 2.26 7.60 1.98
CA GLY A 81 2.75 6.84 3.12
C GLY A 81 4.19 7.19 3.49
N GLU A 82 5.09 7.34 2.52
CA GLU A 82 6.49 7.73 2.76
C GLU A 82 6.60 9.17 3.28
N LEU A 83 5.81 10.09 2.73
CA LEU A 83 5.70 11.47 3.23
C LEU A 83 5.31 11.49 4.71
N ALA A 84 4.23 10.78 5.07
CA ALA A 84 3.74 10.73 6.44
C ALA A 84 4.77 10.11 7.39
N PHE A 85 5.38 8.99 7.00
CA PHE A 85 6.40 8.31 7.79
C PHE A 85 7.60 9.21 8.13
N ARG A 86 8.07 10.00 7.16
CA ARG A 86 9.23 10.90 7.35
C ARG A 86 8.91 12.13 8.18
N LEU A 87 7.69 12.67 8.08
CA LEU A 87 7.27 13.80 8.89
C LEU A 87 7.28 13.46 10.39
N THR A 88 7.12 12.18 10.76
CA THR A 88 7.08 11.71 12.15
C THR A 88 8.44 11.21 12.70
N GLY A 89 9.55 11.35 11.96
CA GLY A 89 10.90 11.14 12.52
C GLY A 89 11.28 9.71 12.94
N GLY A 90 10.56 8.67 12.54
CA GLY A 90 10.98 7.27 12.69
C GLY A 90 10.65 6.59 14.03
N GLU A 91 9.79 7.18 14.86
CA GLU A 91 9.24 6.55 16.07
C GLU A 91 8.28 5.39 15.75
N PRO A 92 8.01 4.42 16.66
CA PRO A 92 7.05 3.33 16.38
C PRO A 92 5.65 3.81 15.99
N ALA A 93 5.25 5.03 16.36
CA ALA A 93 4.00 5.66 15.91
C ALA A 93 3.98 5.99 14.40
N SER A 94 5.14 6.10 13.75
CA SER A 94 5.26 6.42 12.31
C SER A 94 4.58 5.40 11.39
N TYR A 95 4.48 4.13 11.80
CA TYR A 95 3.73 3.11 11.05
C TYR A 95 2.22 3.37 11.05
N LEU A 96 1.68 3.93 12.14
CA LEU A 96 0.26 4.32 12.21
C LEU A 96 -0.03 5.51 11.30
N TYR A 97 0.90 6.48 11.22
CA TYR A 97 0.76 7.60 10.28
C TYR A 97 0.91 7.14 8.82
N HIS A 98 1.82 6.19 8.54
CA HIS A 98 1.92 5.57 7.23
C HIS A 98 0.63 4.83 6.86
N LEU A 99 0.06 4.04 7.77
CA LEU A 99 -1.23 3.36 7.60
C LEU A 99 -2.35 4.38 7.33
N ALA A 100 -2.48 5.42 8.16
CA ALA A 100 -3.53 6.43 8.01
C ALA A 100 -3.41 7.21 6.69
N ALA A 101 -2.19 7.59 6.29
CA ALA A 101 -1.94 8.28 5.03
C ALA A 101 -2.22 7.37 3.83
N ALA A 102 -1.85 6.08 3.91
CA ALA A 102 -2.13 5.10 2.87
C ALA A 102 -3.64 4.85 2.70
N ILE A 103 -4.39 4.75 3.81
CA ILE A 103 -5.86 4.67 3.78
C ILE A 103 -6.45 5.94 3.16
N ALA A 104 -6.03 7.12 3.60
CA ALA A 104 -6.55 8.38 3.08
C ALA A 104 -6.29 8.56 1.58
N ALA A 105 -5.06 8.25 1.12
CA ALA A 105 -4.67 8.35 -0.28
C ALA A 105 -5.46 7.37 -1.15
N SER A 106 -5.54 6.10 -0.73
CA SER A 106 -6.28 5.08 -1.49
C SER A 106 -7.78 5.33 -1.54
N LEU A 107 -8.39 5.85 -0.45
CA LEU A 107 -9.80 6.23 -0.43
C LEU A 107 -10.05 7.44 -1.35
N ALA A 108 -9.15 8.42 -1.39
CA ALA A 108 -9.23 9.53 -2.33
C ALA A 108 -9.16 9.06 -3.80
N VAL A 109 -8.26 8.11 -4.11
CA VAL A 109 -8.16 7.51 -5.44
C VAL A 109 -9.42 6.73 -5.80
N MET A 110 -10.00 5.99 -4.84
CA MET A 110 -11.24 5.23 -5.02
C MET A 110 -12.41 6.15 -5.37
N LEU A 111 -12.54 7.29 -4.69
CA LEU A 111 -13.56 8.31 -4.97
C LEU A 111 -13.32 8.99 -6.32
N TYR A 112 -12.05 9.22 -6.68
CA TYR A 112 -11.68 9.89 -7.92
C TYR A 112 -11.95 9.03 -9.17
N LEU A 113 -11.64 7.74 -9.14
CA LEU A 113 -11.90 6.82 -10.25
C LEU A 113 -13.33 6.28 -10.26
N GLY A 114 -14.09 6.43 -9.16
CA GLY A 114 -15.44 5.86 -9.03
C GLY A 114 -15.47 4.32 -9.01
N TYR A 115 -14.33 3.67 -8.73
CA TYR A 115 -14.20 2.21 -8.72
C TYR A 115 -14.15 1.67 -7.28
N GLY A 116 -15.20 0.97 -6.85
CA GLY A 116 -15.36 0.50 -5.48
C GLY A 116 -14.79 -0.90 -5.23
N ALA A 117 -13.48 -1.01 -4.99
CA ALA A 117 -12.83 -2.27 -4.62
C ALA A 117 -12.15 -2.18 -3.23
N PRO A 118 -12.94 -2.12 -2.14
CA PRO A 118 -12.42 -1.82 -0.81
C PRO A 118 -11.49 -2.91 -0.27
N LEU A 119 -11.71 -4.18 -0.64
CA LEU A 119 -10.82 -5.28 -0.25
C LEU A 119 -9.40 -5.09 -0.82
N VAL A 120 -9.29 -4.80 -2.12
CA VAL A 120 -8.01 -4.59 -2.81
C VAL A 120 -7.22 -3.46 -2.14
N VAL A 121 -7.92 -2.37 -1.80
CA VAL A 121 -7.35 -1.22 -1.10
C VAL A 121 -6.82 -1.61 0.28
N VAL A 122 -7.65 -2.24 1.12
CA VAL A 122 -7.25 -2.63 2.48
C VAL A 122 -6.06 -3.58 2.43
N MET A 123 -6.07 -4.58 1.55
CA MET A 123 -4.97 -5.52 1.41
C MET A 123 -3.68 -4.82 0.96
N GLY A 124 -3.73 -3.95 -0.05
CA GLY A 124 -2.55 -3.23 -0.50
C GLY A 124 -1.99 -2.27 0.56
N VAL A 125 -2.84 -1.61 1.35
CA VAL A 125 -2.41 -0.79 2.49
C VAL A 125 -1.72 -1.64 3.56
N VAL A 126 -2.32 -2.77 3.95
CA VAL A 126 -1.75 -3.68 4.96
C VAL A 126 -0.40 -4.23 4.48
N VAL A 127 -0.30 -4.62 3.21
CA VAL A 127 0.94 -5.10 2.58
C VAL A 127 2.00 -3.99 2.55
N ALA A 128 1.64 -2.74 2.28
CA ALA A 128 2.57 -1.62 2.28
C ALA A 128 3.23 -1.46 3.67
N VAL A 129 2.39 -1.43 4.71
CA VAL A 129 2.87 -1.23 6.08
C VAL A 129 3.66 -2.46 6.56
N LEU A 130 3.24 -3.66 6.19
CA LEU A 130 3.93 -4.91 6.49
C LEU A 130 5.33 -4.93 5.86
N LEU A 131 5.43 -4.66 4.56
CA LEU A 131 6.70 -4.60 3.85
C LEU A 131 7.60 -3.52 4.44
N ARG A 132 7.07 -2.34 4.75
CA ARG A 132 7.83 -1.27 5.43
C ARG A 132 8.39 -1.74 6.77
N ALA A 133 7.58 -2.44 7.56
CA ALA A 133 7.98 -2.95 8.87
C ALA A 133 9.09 -4.00 8.76
N ILE A 134 9.04 -4.89 7.75
CA ILE A 134 10.04 -5.94 7.52
C ILE A 134 11.33 -5.37 6.93
N LEU A 135 11.24 -4.44 5.97
CA LEU A 135 12.38 -3.88 5.23
C LEU A 135 13.04 -2.69 5.96
N ARG A 136 12.76 -2.53 7.25
CA ARG A 136 13.27 -1.40 8.04
C ARG A 136 14.80 -1.33 7.96
N GLY A 137 15.31 -0.15 7.61
CA GLY A 137 16.76 0.11 7.54
C GLY A 137 17.41 -0.27 6.21
N ARG A 138 16.65 -0.74 5.22
CA ARG A 138 17.15 -0.93 3.85
C ARG A 138 16.89 0.31 2.99
N ASP A 139 17.87 0.72 2.21
CA ASP A 139 17.75 1.83 1.26
C ASP A 139 16.76 1.50 0.11
N ASP A 140 16.68 0.22 -0.30
CA ASP A 140 15.78 -0.27 -1.37
C ASP A 140 14.33 -0.54 -0.91
N ALA A 141 14.01 -0.28 0.36
CA ALA A 141 12.74 -0.69 0.97
C ALA A 141 11.53 -0.17 0.18
N LEU A 142 11.61 1.07 -0.31
CA LEU A 142 10.53 1.73 -1.02
C LEU A 142 10.29 1.15 -2.43
N MET A 143 11.31 0.57 -3.05
CA MET A 143 11.17 -0.15 -4.32
C MET A 143 10.44 -1.47 -4.13
N ILE A 144 10.88 -2.24 -3.14
CA ILE A 144 10.27 -3.54 -2.83
C ILE A 144 8.84 -3.35 -2.33
N GLU A 145 8.57 -2.31 -1.54
CA GLU A 145 7.21 -1.96 -1.11
C GLU A 145 6.31 -1.63 -2.29
N ALA A 146 6.71 -0.71 -3.17
CA ALA A 146 5.88 -0.31 -4.31
C ALA A 146 5.52 -1.50 -5.21
N LEU A 147 6.52 -2.33 -5.51
CA LEU A 147 6.31 -3.52 -6.33
C LEU A 147 5.43 -4.55 -5.60
N GLY A 148 5.72 -4.82 -4.32
CA GLY A 148 4.96 -5.78 -3.52
C GLY A 148 3.50 -5.38 -3.34
N VAL A 149 3.22 -4.10 -3.10
CA VAL A 149 1.86 -3.56 -3.01
C VAL A 149 1.15 -3.67 -4.35
N ALA A 150 1.82 -3.34 -5.46
CA ALA A 150 1.23 -3.42 -6.79
C ALA A 150 0.87 -4.86 -7.17
N MET A 151 1.76 -5.82 -6.92
CA MET A 151 1.50 -7.23 -7.19
C MET A 151 0.42 -7.82 -6.28
N ALA A 152 0.41 -7.45 -4.99
CA ALA A 152 -0.63 -7.91 -4.08
C ALA A 152 -2.01 -7.34 -4.47
N MET A 153 -2.08 -6.06 -4.81
CA MET A 153 -3.33 -5.44 -5.28
C MET A 153 -3.81 -6.07 -6.59
N LEU A 154 -2.91 -6.30 -7.55
CA LEU A 154 -3.25 -6.97 -8.81
C LEU A 154 -3.85 -8.35 -8.57
N PHE A 155 -3.25 -9.15 -7.66
CA PHE A 155 -3.79 -10.46 -7.31
C PHE A 155 -5.23 -10.40 -6.81
N PHE A 156 -5.55 -9.45 -5.91
CA PHE A 156 -6.92 -9.30 -5.41
C PHE A 156 -7.88 -8.67 -6.43
N GLU A 157 -7.38 -7.83 -7.33
CA GLU A 157 -8.16 -7.27 -8.44
C GLU A 157 -8.57 -8.37 -9.43
N GLU A 158 -7.65 -9.28 -9.78
CA GLU A 158 -7.91 -10.42 -10.68
C GLU A 158 -8.92 -11.42 -10.11
N ILE A 159 -8.90 -11.65 -8.78
CA ILE A 159 -9.92 -12.48 -8.12
C ILE A 159 -11.32 -11.85 -8.25
N ASN A 160 -11.39 -10.51 -8.40
CA ASN A 160 -12.63 -9.74 -8.54
C ASN A 160 -13.67 -10.01 -7.44
N PHE A 161 -13.22 -10.29 -6.21
CA PHE A 161 -14.10 -10.60 -5.10
C PHE A 161 -14.70 -9.32 -4.50
N GLN A 162 -16.03 -9.20 -4.57
CA GLN A 162 -16.75 -8.07 -3.99
C GLN A 162 -17.14 -8.38 -2.55
N VAL A 163 -16.72 -7.51 -1.64
CA VAL A 163 -16.99 -7.64 -0.20
C VAL A 163 -17.80 -6.45 0.25
N ASP A 164 -18.86 -6.72 1.02
CA ASP A 164 -19.59 -5.66 1.70
C ASP A 164 -18.65 -4.91 2.68
N LEU A 165 -18.70 -3.59 2.63
CA LEU A 165 -17.88 -2.73 3.48
C LEU A 165 -18.10 -3.01 4.96
N SER A 166 -19.33 -3.41 5.34
CA SER A 166 -19.69 -3.77 6.71
C SER A 166 -18.87 -4.96 7.23
N ILE A 167 -18.79 -6.03 6.44
CA ILE A 167 -18.06 -7.26 6.75
C ILE A 167 -16.56 -6.99 6.76
N LEU A 168 -16.05 -6.24 5.77
CA LEU A 168 -14.63 -5.90 5.70
C LEU A 168 -14.19 -5.04 6.89
N ALA A 169 -15.00 -4.07 7.30
CA ALA A 169 -14.72 -3.24 8.46
C ALA A 169 -14.70 -4.08 9.76
N ALA A 170 -15.67 -4.98 9.93
CA ALA A 170 -15.68 -5.91 11.07
C ALA A 170 -14.44 -6.82 11.06
N ALA A 171 -14.08 -7.37 9.91
CA ALA A 171 -12.89 -8.20 9.73
C ALA A 171 -11.61 -7.45 10.11
N ALA A 172 -11.45 -6.21 9.62
CA ALA A 172 -10.33 -5.36 9.96
C ALA A 172 -10.27 -5.06 11.46
N ILE A 173 -11.39 -4.66 12.08
CA ILE A 173 -11.44 -4.35 13.52
C ILE A 173 -11.06 -5.57 14.36
N ILE A 174 -11.59 -6.75 14.05
CA ILE A 174 -11.30 -7.98 14.78
C ILE A 174 -9.82 -8.36 14.58
N ALA A 175 -9.36 -8.41 13.33
CA ALA A 175 -7.99 -8.83 13.01
C ALA A 175 -6.93 -7.89 13.59
N PHE A 176 -7.12 -6.56 13.47
CA PHE A 176 -6.25 -5.58 14.10
C PHE A 176 -6.37 -5.55 15.62
N GLY A 177 -7.56 -5.78 16.18
CA GLY A 177 -7.76 -5.87 17.63
C GLY A 177 -6.98 -7.03 18.25
N PHE A 178 -7.02 -8.20 17.60
CA PHE A 178 -6.20 -9.35 17.99
C PHE A 178 -4.72 -9.09 17.78
N GLY A 179 -4.32 -8.58 16.60
CA GLY A 179 -2.92 -8.24 16.31
C GLY A 179 -2.33 -7.26 17.35
N TYR A 180 -3.09 -6.22 17.70
CA TYR A 180 -2.69 -5.24 18.72
C TYR A 180 -2.55 -5.86 20.11
N THR A 181 -3.46 -6.76 20.49
CA THR A 181 -3.38 -7.46 21.78
C THR A 181 -2.10 -8.31 21.85
N SER A 182 -1.79 -9.05 20.79
CA SER A 182 -0.56 -9.84 20.68
C SER A 182 0.72 -8.99 20.74
N TYR A 183 0.70 -7.81 20.10
CA TYR A 183 1.80 -6.85 20.20
C TYR A 183 1.96 -6.29 21.62
N ARG A 184 0.85 -5.93 22.28
CA ARG A 184 0.88 -5.43 23.66
C ARG A 184 1.40 -6.46 24.65
N LEU A 185 1.08 -7.73 24.43
CA LEU A 185 1.59 -8.86 25.22
C LEU A 185 3.06 -9.21 24.89
N ARG A 186 3.70 -8.48 23.96
CA ARG A 186 5.07 -8.73 23.47
C ARG A 186 5.27 -10.15 22.91
N VAL A 187 4.20 -10.77 22.43
CA VAL A 187 4.24 -12.09 21.79
C VAL A 187 4.61 -11.96 20.30
N ALA A 188 4.29 -10.82 19.68
CA ALA A 188 4.57 -10.54 18.28
C ALA A 188 5.19 -9.15 18.08
N ASP A 189 6.13 -9.06 17.13
CA ASP A 189 6.68 -7.80 16.63
C ASP A 189 5.70 -7.07 15.70
N ILE A 190 6.04 -5.83 15.30
CA ILE A 190 5.22 -4.99 14.41
C ILE A 190 4.90 -5.70 13.09
N SER A 191 5.88 -6.38 12.47
CA SER A 191 5.66 -7.18 11.26
C SER A 191 4.73 -8.36 11.51
N GLY A 192 4.82 -9.00 12.68
CA GLY A 192 3.91 -10.07 13.11
C GLY A 192 2.46 -9.58 13.27
N LEU A 193 2.26 -8.37 13.81
CA LEU A 193 0.94 -7.74 13.93
C LEU A 193 0.28 -7.56 12.57
N PHE A 194 0.98 -6.96 11.60
CA PHE A 194 0.41 -6.70 10.27
C PHE A 194 0.22 -7.99 9.46
N SER A 195 1.13 -8.97 9.59
CA SER A 195 0.97 -10.27 8.93
C SER A 195 -0.21 -11.06 9.49
N GLY A 196 -0.36 -11.07 10.82
CA GLY A 196 -1.50 -11.69 11.49
C GLY A 196 -2.82 -10.98 11.13
N ALA A 197 -2.81 -9.65 11.09
CA ALA A 197 -3.98 -8.86 10.67
C ALA A 197 -4.38 -9.20 9.21
N MET A 198 -3.40 -9.28 8.30
CA MET A 198 -3.63 -9.66 6.90
C MET A 198 -4.30 -11.04 6.78
N ILE A 199 -3.74 -12.06 7.43
CA ILE A 199 -4.29 -13.42 7.43
C ILE A 199 -5.67 -13.44 8.08
N GLY A 200 -5.86 -12.71 9.18
CA GLY A 200 -7.14 -12.60 9.87
C GLY A 200 -8.22 -11.96 8.99
N ILE A 201 -7.90 -10.89 8.27
CA ILE A 201 -8.82 -10.25 7.32
C ILE A 201 -9.21 -11.24 6.22
N ILE A 202 -8.24 -11.93 5.61
CA ILE A 202 -8.52 -12.95 4.57
C ILE A 202 -9.44 -14.04 5.12
N LEU A 203 -9.12 -14.62 6.29
CA LEU A 203 -9.93 -15.67 6.89
C LEU A 203 -11.36 -15.23 7.15
N ILE A 204 -11.57 -14.04 7.73
CA ILE A 204 -12.92 -13.57 8.05
C ILE A 204 -13.70 -13.24 6.78
N VAL A 205 -13.06 -12.63 5.78
CA VAL A 205 -13.70 -12.24 4.52
C VAL A 205 -14.11 -13.45 3.68
N PHE A 206 -13.25 -14.47 3.58
CA PHE A 206 -13.51 -15.63 2.72
C PHE A 206 -14.21 -16.79 3.45
N ALA A 207 -13.92 -16.98 4.73
CA ALA A 207 -14.38 -18.13 5.50
C ALA A 207 -15.26 -17.76 6.69
N ASP A 208 -15.59 -16.49 6.93
CA ASP A 208 -16.47 -16.03 8.02
C ASP A 208 -15.79 -15.97 9.41
N VAL A 209 -16.40 -15.23 10.35
CA VAL A 209 -15.82 -14.95 11.68
C VAL A 209 -15.67 -16.24 12.51
N ARG A 210 -16.55 -17.20 12.30
CA ARG A 210 -16.55 -18.49 13.02
C ARG A 210 -15.27 -19.27 12.77
N TRP A 211 -14.81 -19.30 11.53
CA TRP A 211 -13.58 -20.02 11.15
C TRP A 211 -12.33 -19.33 11.69
N PHE A 212 -12.32 -18.00 11.73
CA PHE A 212 -11.25 -17.26 12.41
C PHE A 212 -11.13 -17.65 13.89
N LEU A 213 -12.24 -17.74 14.63
CA LEU A 213 -12.24 -18.14 16.04
C LEU A 213 -11.79 -19.59 16.24
N ILE A 214 -12.17 -20.50 15.35
CA ILE A 214 -11.71 -21.90 15.37
C ILE A 214 -10.20 -21.93 15.20
N MET A 215 -9.66 -21.29 14.16
CA MET A 215 -8.21 -21.22 13.91
C MET A 215 -7.45 -20.57 15.08
N LEU A 216 -8.01 -19.50 15.66
CA LEU A 216 -7.45 -18.85 16.84
C LEU A 216 -7.40 -19.80 18.04
N THR A 217 -8.45 -20.60 18.24
CA THR A 217 -8.49 -21.57 19.33
C THR A 217 -7.42 -22.65 19.14
N PHE A 218 -7.23 -23.15 17.92
CA PHE A 218 -6.11 -24.05 17.61
C PHE A 218 -4.75 -23.42 17.89
N PHE A 219 -4.57 -22.14 17.54
CA PHE A 219 -3.31 -21.42 17.80
C PHE A 219 -3.06 -21.17 19.30
N ILE A 220 -4.11 -21.03 20.12
CA ILE A 220 -3.98 -20.85 21.56
C ILE A 220 -3.66 -22.18 22.27
N ILE A 221 -4.20 -23.30 21.77
CA ILE A 221 -4.02 -24.63 22.37
C ILE A 221 -2.66 -25.25 22.00
N GLY A 222 -2.21 -25.06 20.75
CA GLY A 222 -0.97 -25.62 20.23
C GLY A 222 0.28 -24.90 20.72
#